data_AF-A0A0C2CYE9-F1
#
_entry.id   AF-A0A0C2CYE9-F1
#
_cell.length_a   1.000
_cell.length_b   1.000
_cell.length_c   1.000
_cell.angle_alpha   90.00
_cell.angle_beta   90.00
_cell.angle_gamma   90.00
#
_symmetry.space_group_name_H-M   'P 1'
#
loop_
_entity.id
_entity.type
_entity.pdbx_description
1 polymer ?
#
loop_
_entity_poly.entity_id
_entity_poly.type
_entity_poly.pdbx_seq_one_letter_code
_entity_poly.pdbx_strand_id
1 'polypeptide(L)'
;MSSDEDKPWTSAGYFFTARVPRPKWGTEPDPGILPNQMLTLSTCLAPVIPDGWPSIAQPGFARPKAPLDLSDELAERIERFGKAINHEHPDRWPWVPLTLEEARAFGRAYLRSVPNVVLIGAALLDSELAEFLEFSSDSDSASPQVLAARRGLRAEPGGVLRGYEVLGDAVHEAHSLACTGSERELHRDEGVVFNDEGLIDDLATALRVAKWASDDHNPTECCAYFAFRLMQYDW
;
A
#
# COMPACT_ATOMS: atom_id res chain seq x y z
N MET A 1 -12.54 26.87 -1.24
CA MET A 1 -11.48 25.86 -1.01
C MET A 1 -11.77 24.74 -2.00
N SER A 2 -10.81 24.42 -2.87
CA SER A 2 -10.94 23.27 -3.78
C SER A 2 -11.07 22.02 -2.92
N SER A 3 -12.08 21.18 -3.16
CA SER A 3 -12.15 19.86 -2.53
C SER A 3 -10.92 19.06 -2.92
N ASP A 4 -10.40 18.21 -2.02
CA ASP A 4 -9.28 17.31 -2.34
C ASP A 4 -9.59 16.36 -3.52
N GLU A 5 -10.87 16.20 -3.84
CA GLU A 5 -11.36 15.50 -5.03
C GLU A 5 -10.92 16.11 -6.36
N ASP A 6 -10.68 17.44 -6.41
CA ASP A 6 -10.34 18.16 -7.65
C ASP A 6 -8.83 18.20 -7.92
N LYS A 7 -8.01 17.73 -6.99
CA LYS A 7 -6.56 17.67 -7.16
C LYS A 7 -6.20 16.60 -8.21
N PRO A 8 -5.15 16.81 -9.01
CA PRO A 8 -4.71 15.80 -9.96
C PRO A 8 -3.95 14.67 -9.24
N TRP A 9 -4.42 13.45 -9.44
CA TRP A 9 -3.88 12.23 -8.83
C TRP A 9 -3.31 11.31 -9.90
N THR A 10 -2.13 10.75 -9.63
CA THR A 10 -1.49 9.70 -10.43
C THR A 10 -1.72 8.36 -9.74
N SER A 11 -2.18 7.37 -10.51
CA SER A 11 -2.39 6.00 -10.02
C SER A 11 -1.06 5.38 -9.61
N ALA A 12 -1.04 4.81 -8.40
CA ALA A 12 0.02 3.94 -7.91
C ALA A 12 -0.41 2.46 -7.96
N GLY A 13 -1.41 2.13 -8.78
CA GLY A 13 -1.86 0.76 -9.02
C GLY A 13 -3.02 0.33 -8.13
N TYR A 14 -3.45 -0.91 -8.36
CA TYR A 14 -4.57 -1.52 -7.66
C TYR A 14 -4.12 -2.76 -6.90
N PHE A 15 -4.64 -2.90 -5.69
CA PHE A 15 -4.21 -3.89 -4.71
C PHE A 15 -5.41 -4.54 -4.04
N PHE A 16 -5.26 -5.81 -3.71
CA PHE A 16 -6.18 -6.56 -2.86
C PHE A 16 -5.55 -6.72 -1.49
N THR A 17 -6.28 -6.35 -0.45
CA THR A 17 -5.84 -6.48 0.93
C THR A 17 -7.01 -6.93 1.80
N ALA A 18 -6.78 -7.04 3.10
CA ALA A 18 -7.81 -7.28 4.10
C ALA A 18 -7.63 -6.28 5.25
N ARG A 19 -8.72 -6.03 5.97
CA ARG A 19 -8.60 -5.36 7.27
C ARG A 19 -7.88 -6.28 8.23
N VAL A 20 -6.85 -5.77 8.89
CA VAL A 20 -6.03 -6.53 9.82
C VAL A 20 -6.13 -6.00 11.23
N PRO A 21 -5.95 -6.83 12.26
CA PRO A 21 -5.81 -6.34 13.62
C PRO A 21 -4.69 -5.31 13.71
N ARG A 22 -4.87 -4.28 14.55
CA ARG A 22 -3.79 -3.35 14.84
C ARG A 22 -2.53 -4.09 15.30
N PRO A 23 -1.33 -3.55 15.00
CA PRO A 23 -0.08 -4.17 15.40
C PRO A 23 -0.01 -4.25 16.92
N LYS A 24 0.76 -5.18 17.47
CA LYS A 24 1.07 -5.23 18.90
C LYS A 24 2.57 -5.10 19.06
N TRP A 25 3.06 -3.87 18.96
CA TRP A 25 4.46 -3.57 19.27
C TRP A 25 4.71 -3.74 20.78
N GLY A 26 5.98 -3.88 21.18
CA GLY A 26 6.39 -4.26 22.55
C GLY A 26 5.82 -3.40 23.70
N THR A 27 5.25 -2.24 23.40
CA THR A 27 4.26 -1.58 24.26
C THR A 27 2.93 -1.58 23.55
N GLU A 28 1.86 -2.09 24.18
CA GLU A 28 0.53 -2.16 23.56
C GLU A 28 0.14 -0.79 22.96
N PRO A 29 -0.14 -0.70 21.65
CA PRO A 29 -0.58 0.56 21.06
C PRO A 29 -1.82 1.04 21.81
N ASP A 30 -1.85 2.34 22.10
CA ASP A 30 -2.94 2.91 22.87
C ASP A 30 -4.23 2.69 22.07
N PRO A 31 -5.23 1.97 22.63
CA PRO A 31 -6.51 1.78 21.96
C PRO A 31 -7.24 3.08 21.62
N GLY A 32 -6.85 4.21 22.21
CA GLY A 32 -7.33 5.54 21.86
C GLY A 32 -6.71 6.15 20.60
N ILE A 33 -5.61 5.60 20.07
CA ILE A 33 -4.87 6.16 18.93
C ILE A 33 -5.16 5.39 17.64
N LEU A 34 -4.99 4.06 17.65
CA LEU A 34 -5.27 3.22 16.48
C LEU A 34 -6.50 2.33 16.72
N PRO A 35 -7.40 2.22 15.72
CA PRO A 35 -8.57 1.34 15.82
C PRO A 35 -8.17 -0.13 15.93
N ASN A 36 -9.10 -0.99 16.33
CA ASN A 36 -8.83 -2.43 16.48
C ASN A 36 -8.57 -3.16 15.15
N GLN A 37 -9.02 -2.58 14.04
CA GLN A 37 -8.85 -3.09 12.68
C GLN A 37 -8.32 -1.94 11.83
N MET A 38 -7.38 -2.24 10.95
CA MET A 38 -6.77 -1.25 10.06
C MET A 38 -6.83 -1.72 8.62
N LEU A 39 -6.97 -0.77 7.71
CA LEU A 39 -6.75 -0.94 6.29
C LEU A 39 -5.37 -0.36 5.94
N THR A 40 -4.54 -1.16 5.28
CA THR A 40 -3.16 -0.75 4.95
C THR A 40 -2.70 -1.47 3.69
N LEU A 41 -1.84 -0.79 2.93
CA LEU A 41 -1.05 -1.37 1.83
C LEU A 41 0.35 -1.78 2.27
N SER A 42 0.62 -1.79 3.58
CA SER A 42 1.89 -2.27 4.10
C SER A 42 1.93 -3.77 4.24
N THR A 43 2.95 -4.33 3.63
CA THR A 43 3.27 -5.75 3.53
C THR A 43 3.70 -6.33 4.88
N CYS A 44 4.24 -5.48 5.77
CA CYS A 44 4.59 -5.83 7.14
C CYS A 44 3.36 -6.10 8.03
N LEU A 45 2.21 -5.49 7.71
CA LEU A 45 1.02 -5.50 8.54
C LEU A 45 -0.12 -6.32 7.95
N ALA A 46 -0.28 -6.27 6.63
CA ALA A 46 -1.40 -6.83 5.92
C ALA A 46 -0.94 -7.70 4.74
N PRO A 47 -1.76 -8.69 4.34
CA PRO A 47 -1.57 -9.35 3.06
C PRO A 47 -1.90 -8.34 1.98
N VAL A 48 -0.98 -8.10 1.07
CA VAL A 48 -1.26 -7.31 -0.11
C VAL A 48 -1.12 -8.21 -1.34
N ILE A 49 -1.97 -8.04 -2.34
CA ILE A 49 -1.83 -8.70 -3.64
C ILE A 49 -2.04 -7.63 -4.72
N PRO A 50 -1.09 -7.40 -5.60
CA PRO A 50 0.22 -8.02 -5.62
C PRO A 50 1.14 -7.43 -4.54
N ASP A 51 1.88 -8.30 -3.87
CA ASP A 51 2.92 -7.93 -2.90
C ASP A 51 4.15 -8.79 -3.14
N GLY A 52 5.33 -8.16 -3.16
CA GLY A 52 6.62 -8.79 -2.99
C GLY A 52 6.75 -10.12 -3.71
N TRP A 53 6.20 -10.19 -4.94
CA TRP A 53 5.94 -11.43 -5.67
C TRP A 53 7.15 -12.31 -5.50
N PRO A 54 6.94 -13.48 -4.84
CA PRO A 54 7.95 -14.16 -4.05
C PRO A 54 9.25 -14.00 -4.79
N SER A 55 10.18 -13.23 -4.24
CA SER A 55 11.53 -13.15 -4.78
C SER A 55 11.88 -14.57 -5.21
N ILE A 56 11.85 -14.83 -6.53
CA ILE A 56 12.01 -16.18 -7.08
C ILE A 56 13.46 -16.64 -6.82
N ALA A 57 14.24 -15.83 -6.10
CA ALA A 57 15.68 -15.87 -5.96
C ALA A 57 16.19 -15.87 -4.51
N GLN A 58 15.36 -15.79 -3.44
CA GLN A 58 15.86 -15.85 -2.07
C GLN A 58 15.40 -17.12 -1.31
N PRO A 59 16.24 -18.17 -1.28
CA PRO A 59 16.03 -19.32 -0.41
C PRO A 59 16.00 -18.88 1.06
N GLY A 60 14.90 -19.17 1.77
CA GLY A 60 14.80 -18.95 3.22
C GLY A 60 13.83 -17.85 3.66
N PHE A 61 13.28 -17.05 2.73
CA PHE A 61 12.16 -16.17 3.06
C PHE A 61 10.87 -16.99 3.15
N ALA A 62 10.48 -17.36 4.36
CA ALA A 62 9.13 -17.89 4.59
C ALA A 62 8.15 -16.77 4.25
N ARG A 63 7.24 -17.00 3.30
CA ARG A 63 6.10 -16.09 3.10
C ARG A 63 5.48 -15.84 4.48
N PRO A 64 5.31 -14.58 4.93
CA PRO A 64 4.38 -14.30 6.01
C PRO A 64 3.11 -15.07 5.70
N LYS A 65 2.55 -15.83 6.66
CA LYS A 65 1.27 -16.50 6.45
C LYS A 65 0.28 -15.43 6.02
N ALA A 66 -0.05 -15.38 4.73
CA ALA A 66 -0.90 -14.35 4.16
C ALA A 66 -2.18 -14.29 5.00
N PRO A 67 -2.55 -13.13 5.56
CA PRO A 67 -3.83 -13.05 6.28
C PRO A 67 -5.05 -13.21 5.36
N LEU A 68 -4.82 -13.22 4.03
CA LEU A 68 -5.76 -13.76 3.06
C LEU A 68 -5.73 -15.27 3.24
N ASP A 69 -6.85 -15.85 3.68
CA ASP A 69 -7.07 -17.29 3.83
C ASP A 69 -7.09 -17.98 2.46
N LEU A 70 -5.94 -17.95 1.76
CA LEU A 70 -5.72 -18.57 0.48
C LEU A 70 -5.46 -20.05 0.72
N SER A 71 -6.17 -20.91 0.01
CA SER A 71 -5.75 -22.31 -0.10
C SER A 71 -4.40 -22.39 -0.82
N ASP A 72 -3.60 -23.41 -0.52
CA ASP A 72 -2.33 -23.67 -1.21
C ASP A 72 -2.52 -23.71 -2.73
N GLU A 73 -3.59 -24.36 -3.20
CA GLU A 73 -3.95 -24.42 -4.61
C GLU A 73 -4.16 -23.02 -5.22
N LEU A 74 -4.86 -22.12 -4.52
CA LEU A 74 -5.09 -20.77 -4.98
C LEU A 74 -3.79 -19.95 -4.99
N ALA A 75 -2.99 -20.06 -3.94
CA ALA A 75 -1.69 -19.40 -3.85
C ALA A 75 -0.77 -19.84 -5.00
N GLU A 76 -0.72 -21.14 -5.32
CA GLU A 76 0.03 -21.65 -6.47
C GLU A 76 -0.52 -21.14 -7.80
N ARG A 77 -1.84 -21.04 -7.96
CA ARG A 77 -2.46 -20.51 -9.18
C ARG A 77 -2.10 -19.04 -9.40
N ILE A 78 -2.10 -18.23 -8.35
CA ILE A 78 -1.70 -16.81 -8.40
C ILE A 78 -0.20 -16.72 -8.73
N GLU A 79 0.64 -17.56 -8.12
CA GLU A 79 2.08 -17.59 -8.42
C GLU A 79 2.36 -17.98 -9.87
N ARG A 80 1.65 -19.00 -10.41
CA ARG A 80 1.77 -19.39 -11.83
C ARG A 80 1.35 -18.28 -12.77
N PHE A 81 0.25 -17.60 -12.46
CA PHE A 81 -0.17 -16.41 -13.20
C PHE A 81 0.94 -15.38 -13.21
N GLY A 82 1.56 -15.13 -12.05
CA GLY A 82 2.63 -14.15 -11.98
C GLY A 82 3.88 -14.52 -12.75
N LYS A 83 4.32 -15.77 -12.67
CA LYS A 83 5.43 -16.28 -13.50
C LYS A 83 5.14 -16.16 -14.99
N ALA A 84 3.90 -16.43 -15.42
CA ALA A 84 3.50 -16.27 -16.81
C ALA A 84 3.58 -14.81 -17.27
N ILE A 85 3.04 -13.87 -16.46
CA ILE A 85 3.16 -12.44 -16.75
C ILE A 85 4.63 -12.00 -16.82
N ASN A 86 5.48 -12.44 -15.89
CA ASN A 86 6.91 -12.12 -15.93
C ASN A 86 7.57 -12.58 -17.25
N HIS A 87 7.21 -13.78 -17.69
CA HIS A 87 7.79 -14.38 -18.88
C HIS A 87 7.34 -13.66 -20.16
N GLU A 88 6.06 -13.29 -20.25
CA GLU A 88 5.47 -12.64 -21.41
C GLU A 88 5.72 -11.12 -21.44
N HIS A 89 5.81 -10.50 -20.27
CA HIS A 89 5.90 -9.06 -20.06
C HIS A 89 6.88 -8.74 -18.91
N PRO A 90 8.20 -8.92 -19.11
CA PRO A 90 9.20 -8.71 -18.06
C PRO A 90 9.26 -7.26 -17.56
N ASP A 91 8.85 -6.28 -18.38
CA ASP A 91 8.74 -4.87 -17.98
C ASP A 91 7.55 -4.58 -17.06
N ARG A 92 6.67 -5.56 -16.86
CA ARG A 92 5.54 -5.51 -15.94
C ARG A 92 5.81 -6.31 -14.67
N TRP A 93 7.06 -6.61 -14.32
CA TRP A 93 7.38 -7.34 -13.09
C TRP A 93 7.86 -6.43 -11.95
N PRO A 94 7.41 -6.65 -10.69
CA PRO A 94 6.24 -7.46 -10.32
C PRO A 94 4.96 -6.93 -10.97
N TRP A 95 4.04 -7.83 -11.31
CA TRP A 95 2.78 -7.41 -11.93
C TRP A 95 1.93 -6.69 -10.90
N VAL A 96 1.48 -5.51 -11.29
CA VAL A 96 0.47 -4.71 -10.62
C VAL A 96 -0.64 -4.41 -11.62
N PRO A 97 -1.93 -4.63 -11.28
CA PRO A 97 -3.01 -4.16 -12.13
C PRO A 97 -2.91 -2.64 -12.26
N LEU A 98 -2.85 -2.15 -13.49
CA LEU A 98 -2.69 -0.73 -13.82
C LEU A 98 -4.04 -0.04 -14.02
N THR A 99 -5.10 -0.82 -14.23
CA THR A 99 -6.47 -0.35 -14.41
C THR A 99 -7.43 -1.08 -13.48
N LEU A 100 -8.56 -0.44 -13.17
CA LEU A 100 -9.63 -1.01 -12.37
C LEU A 100 -10.24 -2.24 -13.05
N GLU A 101 -10.30 -2.25 -14.38
CA GLU A 101 -10.75 -3.42 -15.14
C GLU A 101 -9.83 -4.63 -14.97
N GLU A 102 -8.51 -4.44 -15.10
CA GLU A 102 -7.50 -5.48 -14.87
C GLU A 102 -7.61 -6.03 -13.43
N ALA A 103 -7.72 -5.13 -12.45
CA ALA A 103 -7.87 -5.50 -11.05
C ALA A 103 -9.12 -6.36 -10.84
N ARG A 104 -10.27 -5.89 -11.31
CA ARG A 104 -11.55 -6.62 -11.21
C ARG A 104 -11.52 -7.98 -11.92
N ALA A 105 -10.89 -8.06 -13.09
CA ALA A 105 -10.73 -9.32 -13.80
C ALA A 105 -9.91 -10.33 -12.98
N PHE A 106 -8.81 -9.88 -12.37
CA PHE A 106 -8.00 -10.70 -11.47
C PHE A 106 -8.79 -11.13 -10.22
N GLY A 107 -9.45 -10.19 -9.55
CA GLY A 107 -10.27 -10.48 -8.38
C GLY A 107 -11.32 -11.56 -8.66
N ARG A 108 -12.09 -11.41 -9.75
CA ARG A 108 -13.10 -12.42 -10.15
C ARG A 108 -12.51 -13.79 -10.45
N ALA A 109 -11.31 -13.84 -11.02
CA ALA A 109 -10.66 -15.09 -11.43
C ALA A 109 -10.03 -15.86 -10.25
N TYR A 110 -9.52 -15.14 -9.24
CA TYR A 110 -8.70 -15.73 -8.19
C TYR A 110 -9.26 -15.51 -6.78
N LEU A 111 -9.83 -14.35 -6.48
CA LEU A 111 -10.11 -13.95 -5.09
C LEU A 111 -11.58 -14.03 -4.69
N ARG A 112 -12.50 -14.34 -5.62
CA ARG A 112 -13.95 -14.35 -5.37
C ARG A 112 -14.39 -15.23 -4.18
N SER A 113 -13.68 -16.32 -3.92
CA SER A 113 -13.98 -17.23 -2.80
C SER A 113 -13.22 -16.90 -1.51
N VAL A 114 -12.34 -15.89 -1.55
CA VAL A 114 -11.54 -15.48 -0.39
C VAL A 114 -12.36 -14.47 0.42
N PRO A 115 -12.60 -14.72 1.71
CA PRO A 115 -13.41 -13.83 2.53
C PRO A 115 -12.66 -12.52 2.85
N ASN A 116 -13.42 -11.45 3.09
CA ASN A 116 -12.93 -10.17 3.62
C ASN A 116 -11.87 -9.44 2.77
N VAL A 117 -11.75 -9.80 1.50
CA VAL A 117 -10.83 -9.14 0.57
C VAL A 117 -11.45 -7.84 0.05
N VAL A 118 -10.66 -6.77 0.08
CA VAL A 118 -11.05 -5.47 -0.47
C VAL A 118 -10.11 -5.09 -1.62
N LEU A 119 -10.67 -4.43 -2.64
CA LEU A 119 -9.90 -3.82 -3.72
C LEU A 119 -9.64 -2.36 -3.37
N ILE A 120 -8.36 -1.98 -3.31
CA ILE A 120 -7.87 -0.64 -3.06
C ILE A 120 -7.13 -0.14 -4.29
N GLY A 121 -7.50 1.04 -4.79
CA GLY A 121 -6.64 1.83 -5.67
C GLY A 121 -5.83 2.79 -4.83
N ALA A 122 -4.51 2.77 -5.02
CA ALA A 122 -3.60 3.74 -4.44
C ALA A 122 -3.35 4.86 -5.44
N ALA A 123 -3.23 6.10 -4.96
CA ALA A 123 -2.85 7.22 -5.81
C ALA A 123 -1.97 8.21 -5.06
N LEU A 124 -1.03 8.79 -5.78
CA LEU A 124 -0.13 9.83 -5.30
C LEU A 124 -0.54 11.18 -5.88
N LEU A 125 -0.34 12.26 -5.12
CA LEU A 125 -0.56 13.60 -5.63
C LEU A 125 0.46 13.91 -6.74
N ASP A 126 0.04 14.50 -7.86
CA ASP A 126 0.95 14.77 -8.98
C ASP A 126 2.19 15.59 -8.58
N SER A 127 2.04 16.47 -7.58
CA SER A 127 3.15 17.30 -7.09
C SER A 127 4.24 16.50 -6.37
N GLU A 128 3.94 15.30 -5.87
CA GLU A 128 4.89 14.40 -5.19
C GLU A 128 5.49 13.37 -6.17
N LEU A 129 4.94 13.21 -7.37
CA LEU A 129 5.32 12.15 -8.30
C LEU A 129 6.81 12.20 -8.70
N ALA A 130 7.33 13.39 -8.99
CA ALA A 130 8.72 13.52 -9.41
C ALA A 130 9.68 13.09 -8.30
N GLU A 131 9.43 13.54 -7.07
CA GLU A 131 10.22 13.20 -5.89
C GLU A 131 10.12 11.70 -5.56
N PHE A 132 8.90 11.15 -5.58
CA PHE A 132 8.67 9.72 -5.40
C PHE A 132 9.47 8.86 -6.39
N LEU A 133 9.42 9.19 -7.69
CA LEU A 133 10.15 8.44 -8.71
C LEU A 133 11.67 8.60 -8.61
N GLU A 134 12.16 9.75 -8.13
CA GLU A 134 13.59 10.01 -7.91
C GLU A 134 14.13 9.18 -6.73
N PHE A 135 13.41 9.16 -5.61
CA PHE A 135 13.82 8.41 -4.41
C PHE A 135 13.79 6.90 -4.61
N SER A 136 12.83 6.38 -5.35
CA SER A 136 12.67 4.92 -5.53
C SER A 136 13.76 4.25 -6.37
N SER A 137 14.64 5.01 -7.02
CA SER A 137 15.74 4.54 -7.88
C SER A 137 15.35 3.58 -9.02
N ASP A 138 16.18 3.49 -10.06
CA ASP A 138 15.91 2.72 -11.29
C ASP A 138 16.17 1.21 -11.20
N SER A 139 16.24 0.66 -9.99
CA SER A 139 16.73 -0.69 -9.77
C SER A 139 15.63 -1.74 -9.91
N ASP A 140 16.05 -2.98 -10.20
CA ASP A 140 15.27 -4.22 -10.26
C ASP A 140 14.47 -4.54 -8.96
N SER A 141 14.41 -3.58 -8.03
CA SER A 141 13.81 -3.63 -6.70
C SER A 141 12.76 -2.57 -6.39
N ALA A 142 12.24 -1.88 -7.41
CA ALA A 142 11.09 -1.00 -7.26
C ALA A 142 9.87 -1.73 -6.67
N SER A 143 9.17 -1.09 -5.73
CA SER A 143 7.89 -1.59 -5.23
C SER A 143 6.81 -1.56 -6.34
N PRO A 144 5.75 -2.37 -6.23
CA PRO A 144 4.64 -2.34 -7.18
C PRO A 144 4.03 -0.93 -7.40
N GLN A 145 3.99 -0.10 -6.35
CA GLN A 145 3.48 1.26 -6.38
C GLN A 145 4.31 2.15 -7.31
N VAL A 146 5.63 2.04 -7.22
CA VAL A 146 6.58 2.77 -8.08
C VAL A 146 6.37 2.38 -9.55
N LEU A 147 6.28 1.07 -9.82
CA LEU A 147 6.08 0.57 -11.19
C LEU A 147 4.77 1.07 -11.80
N ALA A 148 3.70 1.10 -11.03
CA ALA A 148 2.43 1.66 -11.47
C ALA A 148 2.51 3.18 -11.69
N ALA A 149 3.09 3.93 -10.74
CA ALA A 149 3.23 5.37 -10.83
C ALA A 149 4.06 5.82 -12.03
N ARG A 150 5.12 5.08 -12.38
CA ARG A 150 5.95 5.30 -13.59
C ARG A 150 5.14 5.29 -14.89
N ARG A 151 3.98 4.61 -14.92
CA ARG A 151 3.12 4.60 -16.10
C ARG A 151 2.36 5.91 -16.29
N GLY A 152 2.33 6.80 -15.29
CA GLY A 152 1.73 8.13 -15.38
C GLY A 152 0.22 8.09 -15.63
N LEU A 153 -0.44 6.99 -15.24
CA LEU A 153 -1.88 6.83 -15.42
C LEU A 153 -2.64 7.65 -14.38
N ARG A 154 -3.82 8.16 -14.75
CA ARG A 154 -4.71 8.84 -13.81
C ARG A 154 -5.42 7.85 -12.91
N ALA A 155 -5.60 8.22 -11.65
CA ALA A 155 -6.48 7.47 -10.76
C ALA A 155 -7.90 7.46 -11.34
N GLU A 156 -8.52 6.28 -11.44
CA GLU A 156 -9.87 6.16 -11.99
C GLU A 156 -10.92 6.59 -10.96
N PRO A 157 -12.08 7.12 -11.40
CA PRO A 157 -13.16 7.48 -10.50
C PRO A 157 -13.96 6.26 -10.03
N GLY A 158 -14.92 6.50 -9.11
CA GLY A 158 -15.93 5.51 -8.72
C GLY A 158 -15.59 4.67 -7.49
N GLY A 159 -14.49 4.97 -6.81
CA GLY A 159 -14.16 4.41 -5.50
C GLY A 159 -14.69 5.26 -4.35
N VAL A 160 -14.71 4.68 -3.15
CA VAL A 160 -14.98 5.39 -1.89
C VAL A 160 -13.64 5.73 -1.23
N LEU A 161 -13.40 7.01 -0.95
CA LEU A 161 -12.21 7.43 -0.20
C LEU A 161 -12.25 6.81 1.20
N ARG A 162 -11.18 6.09 1.56
CA ARG A 162 -10.99 5.56 2.92
C ARG A 162 -10.07 6.42 3.78
N GLY A 163 -9.29 7.28 3.15
CA GLY A 163 -8.32 8.17 3.80
C GLY A 163 -6.99 8.14 3.08
N TYR A 164 -5.96 8.60 3.79
CA TYR A 164 -4.58 8.67 3.34
C TYR A 164 -3.71 7.79 4.21
N GLU A 165 -2.84 7.02 3.57
CA GLU A 165 -1.80 6.26 4.23
C GLU A 165 -0.44 6.89 3.94
N VAL A 166 0.40 7.00 4.97
CA VAL A 166 1.79 7.45 4.81
C VAL A 166 2.66 6.20 4.68
N LEU A 167 3.15 5.97 3.47
CA LEU A 167 3.93 4.78 3.12
C LEU A 167 5.37 5.17 2.80
N GLY A 168 6.32 4.47 3.42
CA GLY A 168 7.73 4.46 3.08
C GLY A 168 8.00 3.44 1.99
N ASP A 169 8.78 3.82 0.98
CA ASP A 169 9.24 2.90 -0.05
C ASP A 169 10.54 2.22 0.41
N ALA A 170 10.47 0.91 0.67
CA ALA A 170 11.62 0.07 0.93
C ALA A 170 11.82 -0.91 -0.25
N VAL A 171 13.01 -1.50 -0.33
CA VAL A 171 13.39 -2.43 -1.41
C VAL A 171 12.34 -3.56 -1.52
N HIS A 172 11.54 -3.55 -2.59
CA HIS A 172 10.42 -4.46 -2.90
C HIS A 172 9.15 -4.36 -2.04
N GLU A 173 9.06 -3.47 -1.05
CA GLU A 173 7.94 -3.46 -0.09
C GLU A 173 7.56 -2.05 0.36
N ALA A 174 6.28 -1.87 0.71
CA ALA A 174 5.77 -0.63 1.26
C ALA A 174 5.61 -0.75 2.77
N HIS A 175 6.17 0.19 3.51
CA HIS A 175 6.13 0.24 4.97
C HIS A 175 5.14 1.32 5.40
N SER A 176 4.07 0.92 6.08
CA SER A 176 3.19 1.90 6.71
C SER A 176 3.97 2.61 7.81
N LEU A 177 3.73 3.89 8.01
CA LEU A 177 4.21 4.57 9.20
C LEU A 177 3.71 3.89 10.49
N ALA A 178 2.57 3.18 10.44
CA ALA A 178 2.11 2.36 11.55
C ALA A 178 3.05 1.17 11.89
N CYS A 179 3.98 0.81 11.00
CA CYS A 179 4.99 -0.21 11.23
C CYS A 179 6.06 0.22 12.24
N THR A 180 6.33 1.52 12.34
CA THR A 180 7.45 2.05 13.13
C THR A 180 7.11 2.16 14.62
N GLY A 181 5.83 2.08 14.98
CA GLY A 181 5.37 2.33 16.34
C GLY A 181 5.36 3.83 16.72
N SER A 182 5.45 4.72 15.73
CA SER A 182 5.49 6.18 15.96
C SER A 182 4.12 6.82 16.17
N GLU A 183 3.02 6.04 16.28
CA GLU A 183 1.67 6.58 16.37
C GLU A 183 1.46 7.48 17.60
N ARG A 184 2.16 7.21 18.70
CA ARG A 184 2.08 8.00 19.94
C ARG A 184 2.76 9.35 19.79
N GLU A 185 3.95 9.38 19.20
CA GLU A 185 4.69 10.59 18.87
C GLU A 185 3.87 11.46 17.92
N LEU A 186 3.31 10.88 16.85
CA LEU A 186 2.46 11.59 15.90
C LEU A 186 1.20 12.15 16.55
N HIS A 187 0.56 11.39 17.44
CA HIS A 187 -0.61 11.87 18.17
C HIS A 187 -0.26 13.03 19.11
N ARG A 188 0.85 12.90 19.86
CA ARG A 188 1.27 13.87 20.88
C ARG A 188 1.85 15.15 20.28
N ASP A 189 2.77 15.01 19.33
CA ASP A 189 3.62 16.08 18.82
C ASP A 189 3.04 16.72 17.56
N GLU A 190 2.40 15.92 16.70
CA GLU A 190 1.83 16.37 15.42
C GLU A 190 0.30 16.47 15.42
N GLY A 191 -0.35 16.10 16.53
CA GLY A 191 -1.80 16.15 16.72
C GLY A 191 -2.57 15.22 15.78
N VAL A 192 -1.94 14.14 15.30
CA VAL A 192 -2.55 13.22 14.32
C VAL A 192 -3.67 12.43 14.97
N VAL A 193 -4.80 12.33 14.25
CA VAL A 193 -5.93 11.48 14.61
C VAL A 193 -6.21 10.56 13.43
N PHE A 194 -6.25 9.27 13.70
CA PHE A 194 -6.59 8.25 12.71
C PHE A 194 -8.10 7.99 12.71
N ASN A 195 -8.64 7.66 11.54
CA ASN A 195 -10.04 7.30 11.35
C ASN A 195 -10.32 5.84 11.75
N ASP A 196 -11.52 5.35 11.46
CA ASP A 196 -11.97 3.99 11.81
C ASP A 196 -11.24 2.87 11.05
N GLU A 197 -10.48 3.20 10.02
CA GLU A 197 -9.62 2.30 9.24
C GLU A 197 -8.13 2.44 9.59
N GLY A 198 -7.77 3.32 10.53
CA GLY A 198 -6.37 3.59 10.87
C GLY A 198 -5.66 4.50 9.87
N LEU A 199 -6.42 5.25 9.07
CA LEU A 199 -5.92 6.17 8.04
C LEU A 199 -6.09 7.63 8.48
N ILE A 200 -5.40 8.54 7.81
CA ILE A 200 -5.54 9.99 8.02
C ILE A 200 -6.65 10.50 7.10
N ASP A 201 -7.65 11.25 7.60
CA ASP A 201 -8.75 11.76 6.75
C ASP A 201 -8.37 13.01 5.94
N ASP A 202 -7.39 13.78 6.42
CA ASP A 202 -7.00 15.07 5.87
C ASP A 202 -5.68 15.00 5.10
N LEU A 203 -5.70 15.38 3.82
CA LEU A 203 -4.51 15.35 2.97
C LEU A 203 -3.41 16.26 3.50
N ALA A 204 -3.74 17.45 4.01
CA ALA A 204 -2.73 18.38 4.51
C ALA A 204 -1.97 17.79 5.70
N THR A 205 -2.66 17.05 6.56
CA THR A 205 -2.09 16.27 7.66
C THR A 205 -1.27 15.11 7.14
N ALA A 206 -1.76 14.33 6.17
CA ALA A 206 -0.98 13.23 5.59
C ALA A 206 0.34 13.69 4.96
N LEU A 207 0.33 14.81 4.21
CA LEU A 207 1.53 15.41 3.62
C LEU A 207 2.52 15.90 4.69
N ARG A 208 2.02 16.53 5.76
CA ARG A 208 2.85 16.97 6.88
C ARG A 208 3.52 15.78 7.58
N VAL A 209 2.74 14.71 7.80
CA VAL A 209 3.22 13.48 8.44
C VAL A 209 4.22 12.75 7.55
N ALA A 210 4.01 12.69 6.24
CA ALA A 210 4.98 12.13 5.29
C ALA A 210 6.31 12.88 5.36
N LYS A 211 6.27 14.22 5.36
CA LYS A 211 7.48 15.04 5.54
C LYS A 211 8.16 14.82 6.89
N TRP A 212 7.40 14.70 7.97
CA TRP A 212 7.94 14.38 9.29
C TRP A 212 8.62 13.01 9.27
N ALA A 213 7.97 11.99 8.70
CA ALA A 213 8.49 10.63 8.67
C ALA A 213 9.74 10.47 7.81
N SER A 214 9.90 11.31 6.77
CA SER A 214 11.10 11.36 5.92
C SER A 214 12.29 12.13 6.53
N ASP A 215 12.15 12.71 7.72
CA ASP A 215 13.26 13.37 8.40
C ASP A 215 14.06 12.36 9.23
N ASP A 216 15.34 12.17 8.88
CA ASP A 216 16.28 11.23 9.52
C ASP A 216 16.42 11.39 11.05
N HIS A 217 15.97 12.51 11.62
CA HIS A 217 15.97 12.72 13.08
C HIS A 217 14.80 12.05 13.80
N ASN A 218 13.79 11.60 13.07
CA ASN A 218 12.60 10.97 13.64
C ASN A 218 12.77 9.45 13.75
N PRO A 219 12.04 8.80 14.69
CA PRO A 219 12.18 7.36 14.97
C PRO A 219 11.44 6.50 13.93
N THR A 220 11.66 6.78 12.64
CA THR A 220 11.12 6.06 11.50
C THR A 220 12.23 5.26 10.81
N GLU A 221 11.86 4.38 9.88
CA GLU A 221 12.86 3.74 9.02
C GLU A 221 13.53 4.77 8.11
N CYS A 222 14.80 4.55 7.76
CA CYS A 222 15.58 5.44 6.87
C CYS A 222 15.16 5.25 5.41
N CYS A 223 13.98 5.76 5.06
CA CYS A 223 13.42 5.79 3.72
C CYS A 223 12.53 7.04 3.52
N ALA A 224 12.21 7.34 2.27
CA ALA A 224 11.30 8.43 1.94
C ALA A 224 9.85 7.96 2.08
N TYR A 225 9.04 8.72 2.82
CA TYR A 225 7.62 8.52 3.01
C TYR A 225 6.79 9.48 2.16
N PHE A 226 5.69 8.97 1.63
CA PHE A 226 4.74 9.72 0.79
C PHE A 226 3.30 9.46 1.22
N ALA A 227 2.43 10.44 0.98
CA ALA A 227 1.02 10.34 1.30
C ALA A 227 0.23 9.71 0.14
N PHE A 228 -0.19 8.45 0.30
CA PHE A 228 -1.01 7.74 -0.67
C PHE A 228 -2.48 7.90 -0.33
N ARG A 229 -3.27 8.36 -1.30
CA ARG A 229 -4.73 8.34 -1.27
C ARG A 229 -5.21 6.91 -1.49
N LEU A 230 -6.02 6.38 -0.57
CA LEU A 230 -6.58 5.03 -0.68
C LEU A 230 -8.08 5.08 -1.02
N MET A 231 -8.43 4.52 -2.16
CA MET A 231 -9.81 4.44 -2.66
C MET A 231 -10.26 2.98 -2.67
N GLN A 232 -11.37 2.64 -2.00
CA GLN A 232 -11.94 1.30 -2.04
C GLN A 232 -12.95 1.16 -3.19
N TYR A 233 -12.88 0.05 -3.93
CA TYR A 233 -13.76 -0.24 -5.06
C TYR A 233 -14.50 -1.58 -4.89
N ASP A 234 -15.65 -1.69 -5.54
CA ASP A 234 -16.33 -2.96 -5.77
C ASP A 234 -15.67 -3.74 -6.92
N TRP A 235 -15.66 -5.08 -6.83
CA TRP A 235 -14.99 -5.96 -7.80
C TRP A 235 -15.66 -7.31 -8.06
#